data_AF-A0A6I7XJY1-F1
#
_entry.id   AF-A0A6I7XJY1-F1
#
_cell.length_a   1.000
_cell.length_b   1.000
_cell.length_c   1.000
_cell.angle_alpha   90.00
_cell.angle_beta   90.00
_cell.angle_gamma   90.00
#
_symmetry.space_group_name_H-M   'P 1'
#
loop_
_entity.id
_entity.type
_entity.pdbx_description
1 polymer ?
#
loop_
_entity_poly.entity_id
_entity_poly.type
_entity_poly.pdbx_seq_one_letter_code
_entity_poly.pdbx_strand_id
1 'polypeptide(L)' 'MNNFLNTVAISYVPLHEKAVEIAKEVGIVEVKRDNKKNSLLNASESIQKELDRGRLGFKRKYVRC' A
#
# COMPACT_ATOMS: atom_id res chain seq x y z
N MET A 1 2.32 -9.47 -1.51
CA MET A 1 2.02 -8.92 -0.16
C MET A 1 1.97 -7.38 -0.11
N ASN A 2 2.25 -6.66 -1.19
CA ASN A 2 2.26 -5.18 -1.19
C ASN A 2 0.91 -4.55 -0.75
N ASN A 3 -0.22 -5.15 -1.15
CA ASN A 3 -1.54 -4.65 -0.73
C ASN A 3 -1.75 -4.66 0.81
N PHE A 4 -1.16 -5.63 1.51
CA PHE A 4 -1.25 -5.71 2.97
C PHE A 4 -0.54 -4.54 3.64
N LEU A 5 0.68 -4.21 3.20
CA LEU A 5 1.44 -3.07 3.73
C LEU A 5 0.68 -1.75 3.53
N ASN A 6 0.12 -1.53 2.33
CA ASN A 6 -0.71 -0.35 2.07
C ASN A 6 -1.95 -0.28 2.99
N THR A 7 -2.62 -1.41 3.19
CA THR A 7 -3.83 -1.47 4.01
C THR A 7 -3.53 -1.23 5.47
N VAL A 8 -2.45 -1.79 6.02
CA VAL A 8 -2.04 -1.55 7.41
C VAL A 8 -1.64 -0.09 7.59
N ALA A 9 -0.84 0.45 6.67
CA ALA A 9 -0.41 1.85 6.73
C ALA A 9 -1.59 2.83 6.74
N ILE A 10 -2.63 2.60 5.93
CA ILE A 10 -3.75 3.56 5.83
C ILE A 10 -4.88 3.23 6.81
N SER A 11 -5.32 1.98 6.85
CA SER A 11 -6.53 1.58 7.56
C SER A 11 -6.26 1.09 8.98
N TYR A 12 -5.01 0.86 9.40
CA TYR A 12 -4.66 0.41 10.75
C TYR A 12 -3.68 1.38 11.44
N VAL A 13 -4.24 2.51 11.88
CA VAL A 13 -3.52 3.62 12.52
C VAL A 13 -2.51 3.19 13.60
N PRO A 14 -2.79 2.20 14.49
CA PRO A 14 -1.84 1.82 15.55
C PRO A 14 -0.48 1.32 15.03
N LEU A 15 -0.39 0.81 13.79
CA LEU A 15 0.88 0.39 13.18
C LEU A 15 1.22 1.21 11.94
N HIS A 16 0.65 2.41 11.78
CA HIS A 16 0.90 3.28 10.63
C HIS A 16 2.41 3.53 10.43
N GLU A 17 3.08 4.05 11.46
CA GLU A 17 4.48 4.44 11.40
C GLU A 17 5.39 3.26 11.02
N LYS A 18 5.18 2.12 11.68
CA LYS A 18 5.92 0.88 11.39
C LYS A 18 5.65 0.37 9.98
N ALA A 19 4.42 0.47 9.49
CA ALA A 19 4.08 0.06 8.13
C ALA A 19 4.71 0.97 7.08
N VAL A 20 4.83 2.27 7.34
CA VAL A 20 5.52 3.24 6.49
C VAL A 20 7.02 2.95 6.44
N GLU A 21 7.64 2.65 7.59
CA GLU A 21 9.05 2.28 7.68
C GLU A 21 9.34 0.99 6.88
N ILE A 22 8.56 -0.07 7.09
CA ILE A 22 8.68 -1.32 6.35
C ILE A 22 8.43 -1.09 4.84
N ALA A 23 7.49 -0.23 4.47
CA ALA A 23 7.23 0.08 3.06
C ALA A 23 8.42 0.79 2.39
N LYS A 24 9.22 1.56 3.14
CA LYS A 24 10.47 2.17 2.64
C LYS A 24 11.57 1.12 2.49
N GLU A 25 11.73 0.23 3.47
CA GLU A 25 12.73 -0.85 3.43
C GLU A 25 12.46 -1.86 2.31
N VAL A 26 11.19 -2.21 2.09
CA VAL A 26 10.78 -3.15 1.03
C VAL A 26 11.04 -2.57 -0.37
N GLY A 27 10.92 -1.25 -0.54
CA GLY A 27 11.16 -0.59 -1.82
C GLY A 27 10.20 -1.02 -2.93
N ILE A 28 10.72 -1.13 -4.16
CA ILE A 28 9.94 -1.50 -5.34
C ILE A 28 9.79 -3.03 -5.38
N VAL A 29 8.54 -3.50 -5.37
CA VAL A 29 8.23 -4.92 -5.52
C VAL A 29 7.85 -5.19 -6.97
N GLU A 30 8.66 -5.99 -7.66
CA GLU A 30 8.34 -6.47 -9.00
C GLU A 30 7.49 -7.73 -8.94
N VAL A 31 6.30 -7.67 -9.54
CA VAL A 31 5.42 -8.83 -9.73
C VAL A 31 5.49 -9.25 -11.19
N LYS A 32 6.10 -10.42 -11.42
CA LYS A 32 6.13 -11.05 -12.74
C LYS A 32 4.72 -11.50 -13.13
N ARG A 33 4.31 -11.18 -14.35
CA ARG A 33 3.00 -11.57 -14.90
C ARG A 33 3.21 -12.23 -16.24
N ASP A 34 2.54 -13.35 -16.46
CA ASP A 34 2.62 -14.02 -17.75
C ASP A 34 1.90 -13.22 -18.84
N ASN A 35 2.50 -13.17 -20.03
CA ASN A 35 1.98 -12.51 -21.23
C ASN A 35 1.71 -10.99 -21.11
N LYS A 36 2.22 -10.32 -20.07
CA LYS A 36 2.04 -8.88 -19.81
C LYS A 36 3.31 -8.27 -19.20
N LYS A 37 3.44 -6.94 -19.27
CA LYS A 37 4.54 -6.24 -18.58
C LYS A 37 4.47 -6.50 -17.07
N ASN A 38 5.62 -6.65 -16.43
CA ASN A 38 5.72 -6.83 -14.98
C ASN A 38 5.10 -5.62 -14.26
N SER A 39 4.50 -5.87 -13.11
CA SER A 39 3.95 -4.80 -12.28
C SER A 39 5.01 -4.37 -11.27
N LEU A 40 5.50 -3.15 -11.41
CA LEU A 40 6.37 -2.52 -10.42
C LEU A 40 5.48 -1.81 -9.40
N LEU A 41 5.39 -2.37 -8.20
CA LEU A 41 4.55 -1.85 -7.13
C LEU A 41 5.40 -1.13 -6.09
N ASN A 42 5.13 0.15 -5.89
CA ASN A 42 5.76 0.97 -4.86
C ASN A 42 4.76 1.22 -3.71
N ALA A 43 4.99 0.55 -2.58
CA ALA A 43 4.14 0.70 -1.40
C ALA A 43 4.23 2.11 -0.81
N SER A 44 5.45 2.64 -0.67
CA SER A 44 5.69 3.97 -0.10
C SER A 44 4.97 5.08 -0.86
N GLU A 45 5.03 5.04 -2.19
CA GLU A 45 4.34 6.01 -3.05
C GLU A 45 2.82 5.90 -2.93
N SER A 46 2.31 4.67 -2.88
CA SER A 46 0.87 4.40 -2.77
C SER A 46 0.32 4.88 -1.42
N ILE A 47 1.07 4.68 -0.33
CA ILE A 47 0.73 5.18 1.01
C ILE A 47 0.73 6.71 1.00
N GLN A 48 1.77 7.35 0.45
CA GLN A 48 1.85 8.81 0.38
C GLN A 48 0.65 9.41 -0.35
N LYS A 49 0.25 8.84 -1.50
CA LYS A 49 -0.93 9.29 -2.25
C LYS A 49 -2.23 9.21 -1.45
N GLU A 50 -2.41 8.19 -0.62
CA GLU A 50 -3.60 8.08 0.24
C GLU A 50 -3.53 9.04 1.44
N LEU A 51 -2.32 9.35 1.95
CA LEU A 51 -2.11 10.41 2.94
C LEU A 51 -2.43 11.80 2.37
N ASP A 52 -1.98 12.10 1.15
CA ASP A 52 -2.24 13.37 0.46
C ASP A 52 -3.75 13.58 0.20
N ARG A 53 -4.50 12.48 0.11
CA ARG A 53 -5.97 12.48 0.01
C ARG A 53 -6.68 12.60 1.37
N GLY A 54 -5.93 12.74 2.46
CA GLY A 54 -6.48 12.82 3.82
C GLY A 54 -7.15 11.53 4.30
N ARG A 55 -6.75 10.37 3.77
CA ARG A 55 -7.41 9.08 4.06
C ARG A 55 -6.78 8.27 5.19
N LEU A 56 -5.93 8.89 6.01
CA LEU A 56 -5.38 8.20 7.19
C LEU A 56 -6.52 7.74 8.11
N GLY A 57 -6.52 6.46 8.49
CA GLY A 57 -7.58 5.84 9.29
C GLY A 57 -8.83 5.45 8.50
N PHE A 58 -8.89 5.70 7.19
CA PHE A 58 -10.03 5.36 6.36
C PHE A 58 -10.20 3.84 6.29
N LYS A 59 -11.38 3.37 6.69
CA LYS A 59 -11.80 1.97 6.60
C LYS A 59 -13.07 1.91 5.76
N ARG A 60 -13.04 1.10 4.70
CA ARG A 60 -14.23 0.76 3.91
C ARG A 60 -14.27 -0.72 3.60
N LYS A 61 -15.48 -1.27 3.51
CA LYS A 61 -15.69 -2.61 2.94
C LYS A 61 -15.35 -2.59 1.46
N TYR A 62 -14.79 -3.68 0.94
CA TYR A 62 -14.48 -3.81 -0.48
C TYR A 62 -15.76 -3.65 -1.32
N VAL A 63 -15.72 -2.78 -2.33
CA VAL A 63 -16.85 -2.52 -3.24
C VAL A 63 -16.92 -3.67 -4.24
N ARG A 64 -17.98 -4.47 -4.17
CA ARG A 64 -18.17 -5.67 -5.01
C ARG A 64 -19.01 -5.41 -6.25
N CYS A 65 -19.88 -4.40 -6.22
CA CYS A 65 -20.77 -3.95 -7.28
C CYS A 65 -20.99 -2.45 -7.12
#